data_AF-A0A6M0RA34-F1
#
_entry.id   AF-A0A6M0RA34-F1
#
_cell.length_a   1.000
_cell.length_b   1.000
_cell.length_c   1.000
_cell.angle_alpha   90.00
_cell.angle_beta   90.00
_cell.angle_gamma   90.00
#
_symmetry.space_group_name_H-M   'P 1'
#
loop_
_entity.id
_entity.type
_entity.pdbx_description
1 polymer ?
#
loop_
_entity_poly.entity_id
_entity_poly.type
_entity_poly.pdbx_seq_one_letter_code
_entity_poly.pdbx_strand_id
1 'polypeptide(L)'
;MNKTQKLKNIILSKYSSIREFSRIVNIPSTTLTSALDKDIGGMAVDRIIKICDALNIDIKTFEPINNIEQINTLSKEEKVHIEDLRKLNDLGKKKVITYTQDLLDNPKFATTNDETCASLVAEDRSPYLVACHDDDLSDEEKNTMNNKINEFLNK
;
A
#
# COMPACT_ATOMS: atom_id res chain seq x y z
N MET A 1 -10.89 28.71 -14.32
CA MET A 1 -9.48 29.16 -14.18
C MET A 1 -8.71 28.68 -15.40
N ASN A 2 -8.04 29.57 -16.13
CA ASN A 2 -7.31 29.20 -17.36
C ASN A 2 -5.99 28.47 -17.02
N LYS A 3 -5.49 27.57 -17.90
CA LYS A 3 -4.23 26.81 -17.72
C LYS A 3 -3.05 27.74 -17.37
N THR A 4 -3.00 28.86 -18.07
CA THR A 4 -1.96 29.86 -17.91
C THR A 4 -2.01 30.58 -16.55
N GLN A 5 -3.22 30.85 -16.05
CA GLN A 5 -3.42 31.42 -14.70
C GLN A 5 -3.03 30.41 -13.62
N LYS A 6 -3.34 29.12 -13.80
CA LYS A 6 -2.90 28.05 -12.89
C LYS A 6 -1.39 28.03 -12.78
N LEU A 7 -0.69 28.03 -13.91
CA LEU A 7 0.76 28.04 -13.94
C LEU A 7 1.36 29.27 -13.24
N LYS A 8 0.81 30.46 -13.51
CA LYS A 8 1.23 31.71 -12.89
C LYS A 8 1.11 31.65 -11.36
N ASN A 9 0.00 31.10 -10.86
CA ASN A 9 -0.21 30.93 -9.43
C ASN A 9 0.75 29.90 -8.82
N ILE A 10 1.01 28.79 -9.51
CA ILE A 10 1.97 27.77 -9.05
C ILE A 10 3.38 28.38 -8.96
N ILE A 11 3.81 29.14 -9.96
CA ILE A 11 5.11 29.84 -9.95
C ILE A 11 5.20 30.77 -8.74
N LEU A 12 4.18 31.61 -8.52
CA LEU A 12 4.17 32.57 -7.42
C LEU A 12 4.01 31.92 -6.04
N SER A 13 3.54 30.68 -5.97
CA SER A 13 3.50 29.91 -4.72
C SER A 13 4.85 29.30 -4.34
N LYS A 14 5.72 29.04 -5.33
CA LYS A 14 7.02 28.37 -5.13
C LYS A 14 8.23 29.32 -5.20
N TYR A 15 8.09 30.48 -5.85
CA TYR A 15 9.16 31.43 -6.11
C TYR A 15 8.72 32.87 -5.79
N SER A 16 9.69 33.75 -5.51
CA SER A 16 9.40 35.14 -5.13
C SER A 16 8.82 35.97 -6.28
N SER A 17 9.16 35.64 -7.53
CA SER A 17 8.65 36.34 -8.70
C SER A 17 8.79 35.53 -9.99
N ILE A 18 8.04 35.91 -11.03
CA ILE A 18 8.19 35.36 -12.40
C ILE A 18 9.62 35.59 -12.92
N ARG A 19 10.26 36.71 -12.57
CA ARG A 19 11.63 37.04 -12.99
C ARG A 19 12.67 36.15 -12.31
N GLU A 20 12.45 35.76 -11.05
CA GLU A 20 13.31 34.78 -10.38
C GLU A 20 13.18 33.42 -11.07
N PHE A 21 11.95 32.93 -11.25
CA PHE A 21 11.69 31.67 -11.92
C PHE A 21 12.32 31.63 -13.33
N SER A 22 12.22 32.72 -14.09
CA SER A 22 12.80 32.82 -15.43
C SER A 22 14.32 32.61 -15.44
N ARG A 23 15.03 33.06 -14.40
CA ARG A 23 16.48 32.80 -14.24
C ARG A 23 16.76 31.33 -13.99
N ILE A 24 15.93 30.67 -13.17
CA ILE A 24 16.08 29.25 -12.81
C ILE A 24 15.92 28.36 -14.04
N VAL A 25 14.87 28.58 -14.85
CA VAL A 25 14.63 27.78 -16.07
C VAL A 25 15.43 28.25 -17.29
N ASN A 26 16.26 29.29 -17.13
CA ASN A 26 17.02 29.93 -18.20
C ASN A 26 16.17 30.34 -19.42
N ILE A 27 15.03 30.99 -19.15
CA ILE A 27 14.11 31.54 -20.15
C ILE A 27 14.00 33.05 -19.90
N PRO A 28 14.07 33.91 -20.94
CA PRO A 28 13.92 35.36 -20.75
C PRO A 28 12.58 35.71 -20.09
N SER A 29 12.61 36.61 -19.10
CA SER A 29 11.42 36.98 -18.33
C SER A 29 10.29 37.51 -19.22
N THR A 30 10.63 38.29 -20.25
CA THR A 30 9.66 38.83 -21.23
C THR A 30 8.95 37.72 -22.01
N THR A 31 9.67 36.66 -22.37
CA THR A 31 9.10 35.49 -23.03
C THR A 31 8.15 34.74 -22.10
N LEU A 32 8.56 34.54 -20.85
CA LEU A 32 7.76 33.82 -19.86
C LEU A 32 6.48 34.59 -19.51
N THR A 33 6.58 35.92 -19.32
CA THR A 33 5.41 36.80 -19.12
C THR A 33 4.48 36.79 -20.33
N SER A 34 5.01 36.92 -21.55
CA SER A 34 4.16 36.89 -22.77
C SER A 34 3.41 35.57 -22.92
N ALA A 35 4.05 34.45 -22.60
CA ALA A 35 3.42 33.14 -22.61
C ALA A 35 2.39 32.98 -21.49
N LEU A 36 2.66 33.58 -20.32
CA LEU A 36 1.75 33.57 -19.18
C LEU A 36 0.53 34.48 -19.33
N ASP A 37 0.60 35.50 -20.20
CA ASP A 37 -0.49 36.45 -20.41
C ASP A 37 -1.35 36.10 -21.65
N LYS A 38 -0.79 35.41 -22.66
CA LYS A 38 -1.51 34.97 -23.86
C LYS A 38 -1.93 33.51 -23.76
N ASP A 39 -1.04 32.62 -24.18
CA ASP A 39 -1.18 31.17 -24.11
C ASP A 39 0.20 30.54 -24.12
N ILE A 40 0.39 29.52 -23.29
CA ILE A 40 1.66 28.80 -23.19
C ILE A 40 1.82 27.78 -24.32
N GLY A 41 0.72 27.37 -24.96
CA GLY A 41 0.73 26.39 -26.06
C GLY A 41 1.47 26.86 -27.32
N GLY A 42 1.65 28.17 -27.51
CA GLY A 42 2.44 28.72 -28.62
C GLY A 42 3.96 28.72 -28.39
N MET A 43 4.43 28.27 -27.23
CA MET A 43 5.86 28.18 -26.92
C MET A 43 6.47 26.90 -27.50
N ALA A 44 7.76 26.94 -27.84
CA ALA A 44 8.53 25.74 -28.18
C ALA A 44 8.41 24.68 -27.07
N VAL A 45 8.11 23.43 -27.46
CA VAL A 45 7.83 22.32 -26.54
C VAL A 45 8.96 22.11 -25.53
N ASP A 46 10.22 22.20 -25.95
CA ASP A 46 11.39 22.06 -25.07
C ASP A 46 11.39 23.03 -23.89
N ARG A 47 10.86 24.24 -24.10
CA ARG A 47 10.76 25.25 -23.04
C ARG A 47 9.58 24.97 -22.11
N ILE A 48 8.47 24.44 -22.64
CA ILE A 48 7.32 24.01 -21.84
C ILE A 48 7.75 22.86 -20.91
N ILE A 49 8.48 21.86 -21.44
CA ILE A 49 9.03 20.75 -20.66
C ILE A 49 9.90 21.28 -19.52
N LYS A 50 10.87 22.16 -19.80
CA LYS A 50 11.72 22.77 -18.75
C LYS A 50 10.93 23.49 -17.66
N ILE A 51 9.87 24.21 -18.03
CA ILE A 51 8.99 24.89 -17.07
C ILE A 51 8.24 23.86 -16.22
N CYS A 52 7.66 22.83 -16.84
CA CYS A 52 6.92 21.78 -16.16
C CYS A 52 7.80 20.98 -15.21
N ASP A 53 9.01 20.61 -15.63
CA ASP A 53 9.99 19.88 -14.81
C ASP A 53 10.41 20.71 -13.60
N ALA A 54 10.74 21.98 -13.79
CA ALA A 54 11.12 22.87 -12.68
C ALA A 54 9.99 23.10 -11.68
N LEU A 55 8.73 23.05 -12.14
CA LEU A 55 7.55 23.19 -11.30
C LEU A 55 7.03 21.86 -10.74
N ASN A 56 7.59 20.72 -11.17
CA ASN A 56 7.09 19.37 -10.89
C ASN A 56 5.59 19.23 -11.20
N ILE A 57 5.20 19.54 -12.43
CA ILE A 57 3.81 19.48 -12.90
C ILE A 57 3.73 18.65 -14.19
N ASP A 58 2.59 18.01 -14.44
CA ASP A 58 2.38 17.26 -15.67
C ASP A 58 2.16 18.22 -16.85
N ILE A 59 2.76 17.90 -18.00
CA ILE A 59 2.69 18.75 -19.19
C ILE A 59 1.32 18.73 -19.87
N LYS A 60 0.53 17.66 -19.69
CA LYS A 60 -0.79 17.53 -20.30
C LYS A 60 -1.85 18.24 -19.47
N THR A 61 -1.83 18.04 -18.15
CA THR A 61 -2.85 18.54 -17.24
C THR A 61 -2.48 19.88 -16.58
N PHE A 62 -1.18 20.21 -16.50
CA PHE A 62 -0.63 21.32 -15.69
C PHE A 62 -1.02 21.23 -14.21
N GLU A 63 -1.24 20.02 -13.72
CA GLU A 63 -1.47 19.73 -12.32
C GLU A 63 -0.14 19.35 -11.67
N PRO A 64 0.06 19.65 -10.37
CA PRO A 64 1.17 19.12 -9.61
C PRO A 64 1.27 17.64 -9.88
N ILE A 65 2.44 17.21 -10.34
CA ILE A 65 2.86 15.84 -10.10
C ILE A 65 3.01 15.85 -8.59
N ASN A 66 1.94 15.45 -7.91
CA ASN A 66 2.12 15.03 -6.54
C ASN A 66 3.19 13.96 -6.67
N ASN A 67 4.35 14.18 -6.06
CA ASN A 67 5.21 13.08 -5.65
C ASN A 67 4.42 12.33 -4.59
N ILE A 68 3.31 11.76 -5.02
CA ILE A 68 2.67 10.64 -4.41
C ILE A 68 3.72 9.54 -4.58
N GLU A 69 4.62 9.54 -3.62
CA GLU A 69 5.23 8.33 -3.11
C GLU A 69 4.17 7.36 -2.55
N GLN A 70 2.87 7.45 -2.88
CA GLN A 70 1.86 6.44 -2.49
C GLN A 70 1.98 5.14 -3.31
N ILE A 71 3.19 4.81 -3.78
CA ILE A 71 3.51 3.42 -4.14
C ILE A 71 4.73 2.90 -3.36
N ASN A 72 5.53 3.75 -2.67
CA ASN A 72 6.82 3.29 -2.13
C ASN A 72 7.22 3.78 -0.73
N THR A 73 6.44 4.61 -0.02
CA THR A 73 6.70 4.83 1.41
C THR A 73 6.09 3.70 2.24
N LEU A 74 6.75 2.54 2.17
CA LEU A 74 6.48 1.40 3.04
C LEU A 74 6.49 1.87 4.51
N SER A 75 5.50 1.42 5.28
CA SER A 75 5.42 1.59 6.73
C SER A 75 6.68 1.01 7.40
N LYS A 76 6.90 1.36 8.68
CA LYS A 76 8.03 0.79 9.42
C LYS A 76 7.91 -0.73 9.49
N GLU A 77 6.71 -1.22 9.72
CA GLU A 77 6.35 -2.63 9.80
C GLU A 77 6.57 -3.34 8.45
N GLU A 78 6.15 -2.72 7.33
CA GLU A 78 6.34 -3.26 5.99
C GLU A 78 7.82 -3.35 5.61
N LYS A 79 8.62 -2.34 5.98
CA LYS A 79 10.08 -2.35 5.77
C LYS A 79 10.75 -3.47 6.54
N VAL A 80 10.42 -3.62 7.82
CA VAL A 80 10.95 -4.69 8.67
C VAL A 80 10.57 -6.06 8.08
N HIS A 81 9.32 -6.24 7.65
CA HIS A 81 8.86 -7.48 7.06
C HIS A 81 9.65 -7.85 5.78
N ILE A 82 9.94 -6.86 4.93
CA ILE A 82 10.77 -7.06 3.73
C ILE A 82 12.21 -7.42 4.10
N GLU A 83 12.79 -6.77 5.11
CA GLU A 83 14.14 -7.10 5.59
C GLU A 83 14.22 -8.53 6.13
N ASP A 84 13.22 -8.97 6.88
CA ASP A 84 13.17 -10.32 7.43
C ASP A 84 12.96 -11.37 6.34
N LEU A 85 12.08 -11.12 5.36
CA LEU A 85 11.90 -11.98 4.19
C LEU A 85 13.19 -12.16 3.39
N ARG A 86 14.04 -11.13 3.30
CA ARG A 86 15.34 -11.21 2.60
C ARG A 86 16.35 -12.10 3.32
N LYS A 87 16.24 -12.26 4.64
CA LYS A 87 17.10 -13.15 5.44
C LYS A 87 16.73 -14.63 5.30
N LEU A 88 15.54 -14.95 4.80
CA LEU A 88 15.07 -16.32 4.64
C LEU A 88 15.62 -16.98 3.38
N ASN A 89 15.73 -18.31 3.43
CA ASN A 89 15.97 -19.15 2.25
C ASN A 89 14.67 -19.37 1.45
N ASP A 90 14.77 -20.05 0.31
CA ASP A 90 13.63 -20.22 -0.60
C ASP A 90 12.46 -20.98 0.03
N LEU A 91 12.75 -22.01 0.85
CA LEU A 91 11.72 -22.75 1.58
C LEU A 91 11.00 -21.88 2.60
N GLY A 92 11.74 -21.04 3.34
CA GLY A 92 11.18 -20.09 4.29
C GLY A 92 10.31 -19.04 3.62
N LYS A 93 10.78 -18.44 2.52
CA LYS A 93 10.01 -17.48 1.72
C LYS A 93 8.70 -18.09 1.23
N LYS A 94 8.74 -19.32 0.70
CA LYS A 94 7.55 -20.03 0.23
C LYS A 94 6.51 -20.20 1.34
N LYS A 95 6.93 -20.59 2.55
CA LYS A 95 6.02 -20.74 3.70
C LYS A 95 5.36 -19.42 4.09
N VAL A 96 6.12 -18.33 4.18
CA VAL A 96 5.56 -17.01 4.52
C VAL A 96 4.53 -16.59 3.48
N ILE A 97 4.86 -16.72 2.19
CA ILE A 97 3.93 -16.39 1.11
C ILE A 97 2.65 -17.23 1.19
N THR A 98 2.77 -18.55 1.39
CA THR A 98 1.59 -19.43 1.55
C THR A 98 0.71 -18.97 2.70
N TYR A 99 1.29 -18.72 3.87
CA TYR A 99 0.53 -18.27 5.03
C TYR A 99 -0.14 -16.91 4.78
N THR A 100 0.54 -15.99 4.10
CA THR A 100 -0.07 -14.71 3.70
C THR A 100 -1.28 -14.93 2.79
N GLN A 101 -1.24 -15.89 1.86
CA GLN A 101 -2.40 -16.23 1.03
C GLN A 101 -3.53 -16.83 1.86
N ASP A 102 -3.24 -17.76 2.77
CA ASP A 102 -4.24 -18.36 3.66
C ASP A 102 -4.98 -17.29 4.49
N LEU A 103 -4.27 -16.24 4.91
CA LEU A 103 -4.86 -15.10 5.62
C LEU A 103 -5.72 -14.22 4.71
N LEU A 104 -5.31 -14.00 3.46
CA LEU A 104 -6.07 -13.20 2.49
C LEU A 104 -7.33 -13.92 2.01
N ASP A 105 -7.30 -15.25 1.93
CA ASP A 105 -8.47 -16.06 1.58
C ASP A 105 -9.50 -16.10 2.72
N ASN A 106 -9.08 -15.76 3.95
CA ASN A 106 -9.97 -15.71 5.10
C ASN A 106 -10.63 -14.32 5.24
N PRO A 107 -11.96 -14.23 5.10
CA PRO A 107 -12.68 -12.95 5.11
C PRO A 107 -12.58 -12.20 6.45
N LYS A 108 -12.21 -12.87 7.55
CA LYS A 108 -11.96 -12.23 8.84
C LYS A 108 -10.73 -11.31 8.81
N PHE A 109 -9.74 -11.64 7.98
CA PHE A 109 -8.43 -10.98 7.97
C PHE A 109 -8.17 -10.19 6.67
N ALA A 110 -9.00 -10.36 5.65
CA ALA A 110 -8.95 -9.60 4.41
C ALA A 110 -9.73 -8.28 4.50
N THR A 111 -9.22 -7.22 3.87
CA THR A 111 -9.86 -5.90 3.80
C THR A 111 -10.98 -5.84 2.77
N THR A 112 -11.79 -6.89 2.63
CA THR A 112 -12.94 -6.88 1.72
C THR A 112 -13.99 -5.93 2.28
N ASN A 113 -14.47 -4.98 1.46
CA ASN A 113 -15.48 -3.98 1.79
C ASN A 113 -16.88 -4.55 2.09
N ASP A 114 -17.02 -5.84 2.36
CA ASP A 114 -18.30 -6.45 2.73
C ASP A 114 -18.51 -6.39 4.24
N GLU A 115 -19.46 -5.56 4.65
CA GLU A 115 -19.89 -5.25 6.03
C GLU A 115 -20.38 -6.48 6.84
N THR A 116 -20.22 -7.70 6.34
CA THR A 116 -20.80 -8.93 6.90
C THR A 116 -19.81 -9.82 7.68
N CYS A 117 -18.51 -9.51 7.70
CA CYS A 117 -17.52 -10.47 8.22
C CYS A 117 -17.27 -10.37 9.74
N ALA A 118 -17.61 -9.26 10.39
CA ALA A 118 -17.38 -9.07 11.83
C ALA A 118 -18.44 -9.72 12.73
N SER A 119 -19.62 -10.07 12.19
CA SER A 119 -20.79 -10.50 12.98
C SER A 119 -20.92 -12.02 13.17
N LEU A 120 -20.11 -12.86 12.52
CA LEU A 120 -20.26 -14.33 12.60
C LEU A 120 -19.36 -15.04 13.62
N VAL A 121 -18.53 -14.33 14.39
CA VAL A 121 -17.53 -14.98 15.28
C VAL A 121 -17.79 -14.75 16.77
N ALA A 122 -18.77 -13.92 17.15
CA ALA A 122 -18.91 -13.50 18.54
C ALA A 122 -19.84 -14.35 19.43
N GLU A 123 -20.75 -15.16 18.88
CA GLU A 123 -21.85 -15.69 19.72
C GLU A 123 -21.98 -17.22 19.89
N ASP A 124 -21.25 -18.10 19.19
CA ASP A 124 -21.56 -19.54 19.36
C ASP A 124 -20.42 -20.54 19.15
N ARG A 125 -19.35 -20.42 19.96
CA ARG A 125 -18.51 -21.60 20.27
C ARG A 125 -18.20 -21.64 21.75
N SER A 126 -18.94 -22.49 22.47
CA SER A 126 -18.41 -23.18 23.64
C SER A 126 -17.01 -23.73 23.29
N PRO A 127 -16.00 -23.60 24.18
CA PRO A 127 -14.64 -24.03 23.88
C PRO A 127 -14.62 -25.55 23.67
N TYR A 128 -14.67 -25.98 22.41
CA TYR A 128 -14.30 -27.34 22.05
C TYR A 128 -12.78 -27.44 22.16
N LEU A 129 -12.31 -28.07 23.25
CA LEU A 129 -10.98 -28.65 23.32
C LEU A 129 -10.92 -29.82 22.35
N VAL A 130 -10.74 -29.51 21.06
CA VAL A 130 -10.45 -30.51 20.04
C VAL A 130 -8.96 -30.83 20.15
N ALA A 131 -8.62 -31.79 21.01
CA ALA A 131 -7.36 -32.50 20.92
C ALA A 131 -7.44 -33.42 19.69
N CYS A 132 -7.22 -32.87 18.49
CA CYS A 132 -7.10 -33.64 17.26
C CYS A 132 -5.64 -34.06 17.07
N HIS A 133 -5.25 -35.16 17.71
CA HIS A 133 -4.41 -36.13 17.03
C HIS A 133 -5.22 -37.43 17.02
N ASP A 134 -5.77 -37.76 15.85
CA ASP A 134 -6.34 -39.09 15.63
C ASP A 134 -5.13 -40.03 15.49
N ASP A 135 -4.66 -40.58 16.62
CA ASP A 135 -3.44 -41.38 16.72
C ASP A 135 -3.58 -42.79 16.09
N ASP A 136 -4.54 -42.96 15.16
CA ASP A 136 -4.88 -44.23 14.49
C ASP A 136 -4.98 -45.44 15.45
N LEU A 137 -5.43 -45.23 16.70
CA LEU A 137 -5.55 -46.32 17.68
C LEU A 137 -6.60 -47.34 17.23
N SER A 138 -6.21 -48.61 17.31
CA SER A 138 -7.12 -49.74 17.08
C SER A 138 -8.22 -49.79 18.15
N ASP A 139 -9.33 -50.45 17.82
CA ASP A 139 -10.48 -50.59 18.74
C ASP A 139 -10.10 -51.35 20.03
N GLU A 140 -9.10 -52.23 19.96
CA GLU A 140 -8.57 -52.95 21.13
C GLU A 140 -7.82 -52.01 22.08
N GLU A 141 -7.01 -51.10 21.55
CA GLU A 141 -6.25 -50.15 22.35
C GLU A 141 -7.19 -49.13 23.04
N LYS A 142 -8.22 -48.68 22.33
CA LYS A 142 -9.28 -47.81 22.87
C LYS A 142 -10.03 -48.48 24.02
N ASN A 143 -10.41 -49.75 23.85
CA ASN A 143 -11.07 -50.52 24.90
C ASN A 143 -10.19 -50.75 26.13
N THR A 144 -8.90 -51.02 25.91
CA THR A 144 -7.94 -51.19 27.01
C THR A 144 -7.80 -49.91 27.83
N MET A 145 -7.77 -48.75 27.16
CA MET A 145 -7.68 -47.46 27.82
C MET A 145 -8.97 -47.13 28.59
N ASN A 146 -10.14 -47.37 27.99
CA ASN A 146 -11.42 -47.17 28.64
C ASN A 146 -11.56 -48.00 29.93
N ASN A 147 -11.11 -49.26 29.92
CA ASN A 147 -11.13 -50.11 31.11
C ASN A 147 -10.25 -49.57 32.23
N LYS A 148 -9.04 -49.10 31.91
CA LYS A 148 -8.13 -48.48 32.90
C LYS A 148 -8.69 -47.18 33.48
N ILE A 149 -9.33 -46.36 32.66
CA ILE A 149 -9.98 -45.12 33.10
C ILE A 149 -11.13 -45.46 34.05
N ASN A 150 -11.96 -46.45 33.72
CA ASN A 150 -13.07 -46.87 34.57
C ASN A 150 -12.60 -47.47 35.90
N GLU A 151 -11.50 -48.23 35.92
CA GLU A 151 -10.89 -48.69 37.19
C GLU A 151 -10.37 -47.53 38.05
N PHE A 152 -9.87 -46.47 37.43
CA PHE A 152 -9.38 -45.30 38.15
C PHE A 152 -10.51 -44.43 38.70
N LEU A 153 -11.61 -44.30 37.96
CA LEU A 153 -12.79 -43.51 38.36
C LEU A 153 -13.67 -44.24 39.39
N ASN A 154 -13.62 -45.57 39.45
CA ASN A 154 -14.35 -46.40 40.40
C ASN A 154 -13.55 -46.71 41.69
N LYS A 155 -12.44 -46.00 41.94
CA LYS A 155 -11.66 -46.01 43.18
C LYS A 155 -11.88 -44.73 43.97
#